data_AF-A0A3E5BL36-F1
#
_entry.id   AF-A0A3E5BL36-F1
#
_cell.length_a   1.000
_cell.length_b   1.000
_cell.length_c   1.000
_cell.angle_alpha   90.00
_cell.angle_beta   90.00
_cell.angle_gamma   90.00
#
_symmetry.space_group_name_H-M   'P 1'
#
loop_
_entity.id
_entity.type
_entity.pdbx_description
1 polymer ?
#
loop_
_entity_poly.entity_id
_entity_poly.type
_entity_poly.pdbx_seq_one_letter_code
_entity_poly.pdbx_strand_id
1 'polypeptide(L)'
;MNDIFTRDINGEMVSPNDEGYNELIADIFATMKTATEMNTGYRTPEEVHNYMGQILGKPLDKSTTVLPPLYIDYGKPVNIGKRCFIQQCCTFFGRGGITIGNDVFIGPKVNLITINHDLDPDNRSATYGRPIVIEDKVWIGIGATILPGIKIGYGAVIGAGSVVTKEVPPMTIVAGNPARIIKNIKTTKNKDI
;
A
#
# COMPACT_ATOMS: atom_id res chain seq x y z
N MET A 1 16.21 -23.02 9.14
CA MET A 1 15.36 -22.54 8.03
C MET A 1 14.57 -21.38 8.58
N ASN A 2 14.48 -20.25 7.89
CA ASN A 2 13.62 -19.16 8.33
C ASN A 2 12.16 -19.62 8.26
N ASP A 3 11.33 -19.22 9.22
CA ASP A 3 9.89 -19.49 9.17
C ASP A 3 9.26 -18.79 7.94
N ILE A 4 8.06 -19.24 7.55
CA ILE A 4 7.42 -18.76 6.32
C ILE A 4 7.15 -17.26 6.33
N PHE A 5 6.87 -16.64 7.49
CA PHE A 5 6.60 -15.20 7.56
C PHE A 5 7.88 -14.41 7.29
N THR A 6 9.00 -14.87 7.83
CA THR A 6 10.32 -14.28 7.57
C THR A 6 10.71 -14.41 6.09
N ARG A 7 10.47 -15.58 5.47
CA ARG A 7 10.73 -15.78 4.03
C ARG A 7 9.87 -14.85 3.17
N ASP A 8 8.57 -14.79 3.46
CA ASP A 8 7.60 -14.01 2.72
C ASP A 8 7.92 -12.51 2.71
N ILE A 9 8.22 -11.94 3.89
CA ILE A 9 8.54 -10.51 4.00
C ILE A 9 9.90 -10.16 3.38
N ASN A 10 10.82 -11.12 3.28
CA ASN A 10 12.10 -10.95 2.59
C ASN A 10 11.96 -11.05 1.05
N GLY A 11 10.76 -11.31 0.55
CA GLY A 11 10.48 -11.39 -0.88
C GLY A 11 10.97 -12.70 -1.52
N GLU A 12 11.17 -13.75 -0.71
CA GLU A 12 11.35 -15.10 -1.23
C GLU A 12 10.05 -15.60 -1.87
N MET A 13 10.17 -16.58 -2.77
CA MET A 13 9.01 -17.26 -3.31
C MET A 13 8.37 -18.13 -2.22
N VAL A 14 7.05 -18.03 -2.08
CA VAL A 14 6.25 -18.82 -1.14
C VAL A 14 5.17 -19.56 -1.92
N SER A 15 5.11 -20.87 -1.73
CA SER A 15 4.13 -21.75 -2.39
C SER A 15 3.08 -22.25 -1.39
N PRO A 16 1.84 -22.55 -1.84
CA PRO A 16 0.85 -23.26 -1.02
C PRO A 16 1.32 -24.62 -0.47
N ASN A 17 2.35 -25.21 -1.08
CA ASN A 17 2.94 -26.47 -0.65
C ASN A 17 4.05 -26.29 0.41
N ASP A 18 4.44 -25.06 0.72
CA ASP A 18 5.48 -24.80 1.72
C ASP A 18 4.96 -25.07 3.14
N GLU A 19 5.83 -25.62 3.98
CA GLU A 19 5.58 -25.71 5.42
C GLU A 19 5.31 -24.31 6.00
N GLY A 20 4.25 -24.18 6.81
CA GLY A 20 3.82 -22.89 7.37
C GLY A 20 2.76 -22.14 6.54
N TYR A 21 2.43 -22.59 5.32
CA TYR A 21 1.52 -21.84 4.45
C TYR A 21 0.11 -21.70 5.03
N ASN A 22 -0.37 -22.71 5.76
CA ASN A 22 -1.68 -22.70 6.39
C ASN A 22 -1.78 -21.61 7.47
N GLU A 23 -0.71 -21.37 8.21
CA GLU A 23 -0.60 -20.32 9.21
C GLU A 23 -0.61 -18.94 8.55
N LEU A 24 0.18 -18.77 7.48
CA LEU A 24 0.24 -17.53 6.72
C LEU A 24 -1.14 -17.17 6.13
N ILE A 25 -1.79 -18.12 5.45
CA ILE A 25 -3.07 -17.87 4.81
C ILE A 25 -4.18 -17.63 5.85
N ALA A 26 -4.14 -18.32 7.00
CA ALA A 26 -5.09 -18.07 8.09
C ALA A 26 -4.98 -16.63 8.62
N ASP A 27 -3.78 -16.09 8.74
CA ASP A 27 -3.53 -14.73 9.20
C ASP A 27 -3.98 -13.65 8.18
N ILE A 28 -3.83 -13.96 6.87
CA ILE A 28 -4.39 -13.17 5.78
C ILE A 28 -5.93 -13.14 5.86
N PHE A 29 -6.58 -14.30 5.98
CA PHE A 29 -8.04 -14.36 6.10
C PHE A 29 -8.56 -13.70 7.38
N ALA A 30 -7.82 -13.76 8.49
CA ALA A 30 -8.15 -13.03 9.71
C ALA A 30 -8.15 -11.50 9.46
N THR A 31 -7.12 -10.99 8.77
CA THR A 31 -7.06 -9.56 8.38
C THR A 31 -8.23 -9.18 7.48
N MET A 32 -8.51 -9.98 6.44
CA MET A 32 -9.62 -9.73 5.52
C MET A 32 -10.98 -9.75 6.21
N LYS A 33 -11.17 -10.61 7.22
CA LYS A 33 -12.37 -10.63 8.04
C LYS A 33 -12.55 -9.31 8.78
N THR A 34 -11.53 -8.85 9.51
CA THR A 34 -11.57 -7.57 10.25
C THR A 34 -11.81 -6.38 9.31
N ALA A 35 -11.17 -6.35 8.14
CA ALA A 35 -11.39 -5.32 7.13
C ALA A 35 -12.83 -5.37 6.57
N THR A 36 -13.37 -6.57 6.33
CA THR A 36 -14.75 -6.75 5.88
C THR A 36 -15.75 -6.23 6.91
N GLU A 37 -15.55 -6.58 8.19
CA GLU A 37 -16.38 -6.06 9.27
C GLU A 37 -16.33 -4.54 9.34
N MET A 38 -15.14 -3.93 9.24
CA MET A 38 -15.02 -2.46 9.16
C MET A 38 -15.86 -1.88 8.01
N ASN A 39 -15.92 -2.56 6.87
CA ASN A 39 -16.56 -2.09 5.64
C ASN A 39 -18.09 -2.27 5.60
N THR A 40 -18.71 -3.09 6.44
CA THR A 40 -20.13 -3.51 6.32
C THR A 40 -21.15 -2.56 6.95
N GLY A 41 -20.84 -1.27 7.10
CA GLY A 41 -21.75 -0.28 7.66
C GLY A 41 -21.12 1.09 7.86
N TYR A 42 -21.89 2.03 8.40
CA TYR A 42 -21.35 3.32 8.86
C TYR A 42 -20.41 3.09 10.04
N ARG A 43 -19.26 3.77 10.03
CA ARG A 43 -18.26 3.77 11.10
C ARG A 43 -17.90 5.20 11.44
N THR A 44 -17.86 5.51 12.72
CA THR A 44 -17.23 6.74 13.22
C THR A 44 -15.71 6.69 12.99
N PRO A 45 -15.02 7.84 12.93
CA PRO A 45 -13.56 7.87 12.81
C PRO A 45 -12.84 7.07 13.91
N GLU A 46 -13.37 7.07 15.13
CA GLU A 46 -12.82 6.29 16.25
C GLU A 46 -12.95 4.78 16.04
N GLU A 47 -14.11 4.30 15.58
CA GLU A 47 -14.29 2.89 15.24
C GLU A 47 -13.34 2.46 14.12
N VAL A 48 -13.19 3.28 13.07
CA VAL A 48 -12.24 3.00 11.98
C VAL A 48 -10.81 2.88 12.54
N HIS A 49 -10.40 3.77 13.45
CA HIS A 49 -9.10 3.69 14.12
C HIS A 49 -8.92 2.37 14.88
N ASN A 50 -9.94 1.90 15.59
CA ASN A 50 -9.90 0.63 16.31
C ASN A 50 -9.76 -0.58 15.36
N TYR A 51 -10.48 -0.59 14.23
CA TYR A 51 -10.32 -1.62 13.21
C TYR A 51 -8.93 -1.58 12.56
N MET A 52 -8.44 -0.39 12.20
CA MET A 52 -7.11 -0.22 11.65
C MET A 52 -6.03 -0.68 12.63
N GLY A 53 -6.20 -0.45 13.93
CA GLY A 53 -5.30 -0.96 14.97
C GLY A 53 -5.17 -2.49 14.95
N GLN A 54 -6.29 -3.18 14.78
CA GLN A 54 -6.33 -4.65 14.68
C GLN A 54 -5.71 -5.15 13.36
N ILE A 55 -6.09 -4.53 12.24
CA ILE A 55 -5.58 -4.87 10.89
C ILE A 55 -4.05 -4.72 10.83
N LEU A 56 -3.51 -3.61 11.35
CA LEU A 56 -2.08 -3.32 11.33
C LEU A 56 -1.30 -4.05 12.42
N GLY A 57 -1.97 -4.66 13.40
CA GLY A 57 -1.35 -5.22 14.60
C GLY A 57 -0.70 -4.17 15.52
N LYS A 58 -0.98 -2.88 15.30
CA LYS A 58 -0.44 -1.74 16.05
C LYS A 58 -1.34 -0.51 15.88
N PRO A 59 -1.36 0.44 16.82
CA PRO A 59 -2.18 1.63 16.72
C PRO A 59 -1.89 2.45 15.46
N LEU A 60 -2.95 2.93 14.80
CA LEU A 60 -2.85 3.97 13.78
C LEU A 60 -2.64 5.34 14.47
N ASP A 61 -1.79 6.19 13.91
CA ASP A 61 -1.59 7.53 14.47
C ASP A 61 -2.87 8.36 14.37
N LYS A 62 -3.30 8.96 15.50
CA LYS A 62 -4.58 9.70 15.63
C LYS A 62 -4.77 10.82 14.60
N SER A 63 -3.70 11.35 14.03
CA SER A 63 -3.77 12.41 13.01
C SER A 63 -4.08 11.89 11.61
N THR A 64 -4.01 10.59 11.38
CA THR A 64 -4.29 9.95 10.09
C THR A 64 -5.75 9.56 9.98
N THR A 65 -6.35 9.86 8.83
CA THR A 65 -7.74 9.49 8.50
C THR A 65 -7.75 8.42 7.43
N VAL A 66 -8.54 7.38 7.66
CA VAL A 66 -8.87 6.35 6.68
C VAL A 66 -10.38 6.39 6.48
N LEU A 67 -10.84 6.47 5.23
CA LEU A 67 -12.26 6.43 4.91
C LEU A 67 -12.60 5.03 4.36
N PRO A 68 -13.42 4.23 5.06
CA PRO A 68 -13.86 2.95 4.55
C PRO A 68 -14.81 3.10 3.33
N PRO A 69 -14.90 2.11 2.44
CA PRO A 69 -14.25 0.81 2.57
C PRO A 69 -12.75 0.84 2.24
N LEU A 70 -11.95 0.06 2.98
CA LEU A 70 -10.57 -0.26 2.65
C LEU A 70 -10.47 -1.76 2.41
N TYR A 71 -9.93 -2.16 1.26
CA TYR A 71 -9.64 -3.56 0.96
C TYR A 71 -8.18 -3.83 1.27
N ILE A 72 -7.90 -4.74 2.20
CA ILE A 72 -6.53 -5.07 2.62
C ILE A 72 -6.44 -6.57 2.92
N ASP A 73 -5.45 -7.23 2.33
CA ASP A 73 -5.23 -8.67 2.48
C ASP A 73 -4.40 -8.99 3.74
N TYR A 74 -3.34 -8.23 3.98
CA TYR A 74 -2.42 -8.42 5.08
C TYR A 74 -1.88 -7.09 5.59
N GLY A 75 -2.18 -6.77 6.85
CA GLY A 75 -1.93 -5.43 7.41
C GLY A 75 -0.69 -5.32 8.28
N LYS A 76 -0.19 -6.40 8.88
CA LYS A 76 0.95 -6.35 9.82
C LYS A 76 2.23 -5.72 9.22
N PRO A 77 2.60 -6.00 7.96
CA PRO A 77 3.76 -5.36 7.31
C PRO A 77 3.52 -3.92 6.83
N VAL A 78 2.29 -3.41 6.97
CA VAL A 78 1.94 -2.05 6.53
C VAL A 78 2.28 -1.05 7.63
N ASN A 79 2.96 0.03 7.24
CA ASN A 79 3.32 1.15 8.09
C ASN A 79 2.72 2.42 7.50
N ILE A 80 1.98 3.17 8.32
CA ILE A 80 1.36 4.43 7.91
C ILE A 80 1.81 5.52 8.87
N GLY A 81 2.40 6.58 8.31
CA GLY A 81 2.84 7.74 9.06
C GLY A 81 1.69 8.63 9.53
N LYS A 82 2.04 9.87 9.88
CA LYS A 82 1.15 10.85 10.50
C LYS A 82 0.47 11.72 9.44
N ARG A 83 -0.69 12.28 9.79
CA ARG A 83 -1.43 13.27 8.97
C ARG A 83 -1.71 12.78 7.55
N CYS A 84 -1.86 11.47 7.38
CA CYS A 84 -2.22 10.90 6.09
C CYS A 84 -3.74 10.96 5.90
N PHE A 85 -4.15 11.02 4.64
CA PHE A 85 -5.56 10.99 4.25
C PHE A 85 -5.76 9.92 3.19
N ILE A 86 -6.38 8.81 3.57
CA ILE A 86 -6.63 7.66 2.70
C ILE A 86 -8.13 7.60 2.41
N GLN A 87 -8.50 7.83 1.15
CA GLN A 87 -9.90 7.84 0.73
C GLN A 87 -10.47 6.44 0.47
N GLN A 88 -11.77 6.39 0.19
CA GLN A 88 -12.55 5.16 0.04
C GLN A 88 -12.09 4.28 -1.12
N CYS A 89 -12.43 3.01 -0.99
CA CYS A 89 -12.26 1.97 -1.99
C CYS A 89 -10.80 1.72 -2.40
N CYS A 90 -9.83 2.11 -1.58
CA CYS A 90 -8.43 1.75 -1.82
C CYS A 90 -8.21 0.25 -1.60
N THR A 91 -7.25 -0.32 -2.33
CA THR A 91 -6.85 -1.73 -2.24
C THR A 91 -5.38 -1.80 -1.87
N PHE A 92 -5.04 -2.36 -0.71
CA PHE A 92 -3.68 -2.56 -0.24
C PHE A 92 -3.38 -4.05 -0.22
N PHE A 93 -2.61 -4.55 -1.18
CA PHE A 93 -2.00 -5.87 -1.08
C PHE A 93 -0.71 -5.69 -0.29
N GLY A 94 -0.81 -5.81 1.03
CA GLY A 94 0.20 -5.41 2.00
C GLY A 94 1.19 -6.52 2.38
N ARG A 95 0.98 -7.75 1.89
CA ARG A 95 1.80 -8.91 2.25
C ARG A 95 3.30 -8.72 2.01
N GLY A 96 3.71 -8.12 0.89
CA GLY A 96 5.11 -7.79 0.59
C GLY A 96 5.64 -6.51 1.26
N GLY A 97 4.84 -5.84 2.10
CA GLY A 97 5.23 -4.63 2.84
C GLY A 97 4.86 -3.31 2.14
N ILE A 98 4.19 -2.43 2.87
CA ILE A 98 3.89 -1.06 2.40
C ILE A 98 4.35 -0.08 3.47
N THR A 99 5.18 0.89 3.08
CA THR A 99 5.57 2.00 3.96
C THR A 99 5.03 3.30 3.39
N ILE A 100 4.17 3.98 4.14
CA ILE A 100 3.62 5.30 3.85
C ILE A 100 4.21 6.29 4.85
N GLY A 101 4.85 7.35 4.34
CA GLY A 101 5.40 8.44 5.14
C GLY A 101 4.35 9.33 5.78
N ASN A 102 4.72 10.57 6.09
CA ASN A 102 3.85 11.57 6.69
C ASN A 102 3.21 12.48 5.63
N ASP A 103 2.06 13.07 5.96
CA ASP A 103 1.36 14.03 5.11
C ASP A 103 1.02 13.47 3.70
N VAL A 104 0.81 12.15 3.58
CA VAL A 104 0.51 11.50 2.30
C VAL A 104 -1.00 11.53 2.05
N PHE A 105 -1.38 11.92 0.83
CA PHE A 105 -2.77 11.96 0.38
C PHE A 105 -2.99 10.89 -0.68
N ILE A 106 -3.90 9.95 -0.40
CA ILE A 106 -4.25 8.85 -1.29
C ILE A 106 -5.72 9.03 -1.70
N GLY A 107 -5.93 9.31 -2.99
CA GLY A 107 -7.25 9.45 -3.58
C GLY A 107 -8.04 8.13 -3.59
N PRO A 108 -9.35 8.17 -3.88
CA PRO A 108 -10.17 6.96 -3.88
C PRO A 108 -9.66 5.90 -4.87
N LYS A 109 -10.00 4.64 -4.66
CA LYS A 109 -9.71 3.55 -5.63
C LYS A 109 -8.23 3.35 -5.98
N VAL A 110 -7.30 3.88 -5.18
CA VAL A 110 -5.88 3.63 -5.38
C VAL A 110 -5.55 2.19 -5.02
N ASN A 111 -4.75 1.54 -5.85
CA ASN A 111 -4.28 0.18 -5.64
C ASN A 111 -2.77 0.20 -5.32
N LEU A 112 -2.39 -0.29 -4.15
CA LEU A 112 -0.99 -0.51 -3.75
C LEU A 112 -0.74 -2.02 -3.78
N ILE A 113 0.01 -2.50 -4.77
CA ILE A 113 0.19 -3.92 -5.02
C ILE A 113 1.64 -4.32 -4.75
N THR A 114 1.87 -5.15 -3.72
CA THR A 114 3.22 -5.63 -3.38
C THR A 114 3.50 -7.07 -3.83
N ILE A 115 2.46 -7.81 -4.20
CA ILE A 115 2.56 -9.24 -4.54
C ILE A 115 2.54 -9.43 -6.05
N ASN A 116 3.34 -10.39 -6.52
CA ASN A 116 3.23 -10.96 -7.85
C ASN A 116 3.29 -12.49 -7.79
N HIS A 117 2.94 -13.13 -8.89
CA HIS A 117 2.98 -14.58 -9.06
C HIS A 117 4.25 -15.00 -9.80
N ASP A 118 4.61 -16.28 -9.66
CA ASP A 118 5.57 -16.90 -10.59
C ASP A 118 5.13 -16.69 -12.05
N LEU A 119 6.10 -16.52 -12.95
CA LEU A 119 5.82 -16.38 -14.37
C LEU A 119 5.51 -17.74 -15.03
N ASP A 120 5.95 -18.84 -14.42
CA ASP A 120 5.60 -20.20 -14.83
C ASP A 120 4.08 -20.45 -14.63
N PRO A 121 3.31 -20.77 -15.69
CA PRO A 121 1.89 -21.12 -15.54
C PRO A 121 1.64 -22.31 -14.62
N ASP A 122 2.56 -23.26 -14.52
CA ASP A 122 2.40 -24.47 -13.72
C ASP A 122 2.74 -24.22 -12.23
N ASN A 123 3.43 -23.11 -11.93
CA ASN A 123 3.76 -22.67 -10.57
C ASN A 123 3.09 -21.35 -10.17
N ARG A 124 2.05 -20.90 -10.89
CA ARG A 124 1.38 -19.60 -10.69
C ARG A 124 0.80 -19.42 -9.29
N SER A 125 0.55 -20.52 -8.57
CA SER A 125 0.07 -20.46 -7.18
C SER A 125 1.11 -19.95 -6.20
N ALA A 126 2.40 -20.03 -6.55
CA ALA A 126 3.48 -19.45 -5.78
C ALA A 126 3.55 -17.93 -6.01
N THR A 127 3.81 -17.19 -4.94
CA THR A 127 3.85 -15.73 -4.93
C THR A 127 5.10 -15.21 -4.24
N TYR A 128 5.49 -13.98 -4.59
CA TYR A 128 6.56 -13.25 -3.91
C TYR A 128 6.19 -11.78 -3.74
N GLY A 129 6.73 -11.18 -2.68
CA GLY A 129 6.53 -9.77 -2.33
C GLY A 129 7.68 -8.87 -2.77
N ARG A 130 7.37 -7.64 -3.15
CA ARG A 130 8.31 -6.52 -3.27
C ARG A 130 7.72 -5.28 -2.60
N PRO A 131 8.43 -4.66 -1.64
CA PRO A 131 7.85 -3.60 -0.83
C PRO A 131 7.57 -2.33 -1.64
N ILE A 132 6.50 -1.64 -1.29
CA ILE A 132 6.22 -0.28 -1.77
C ILE A 132 6.64 0.72 -0.71
N VAL A 133 7.33 1.79 -1.12
CA VAL A 133 7.72 2.90 -0.25
C VAL A 133 7.16 4.19 -0.81
N ILE A 134 6.31 4.87 -0.05
CA ILE A 134 5.74 6.18 -0.37
C ILE A 134 6.31 7.17 0.64
N GLU A 135 7.17 8.07 0.18
CA GLU A 135 7.80 9.09 1.04
C GLU A 135 6.81 10.21 1.41
N ASP A 136 7.25 11.10 2.30
CA ASP A 136 6.43 12.16 2.84
C ASP A 136 5.87 13.10 1.76
N LYS A 137 4.67 13.62 2.00
CA LYS A 137 3.96 14.62 1.17
C LYS A 137 3.60 14.17 -0.25
N VAL A 138 3.67 12.88 -0.53
CA VAL A 138 3.20 12.34 -1.81
C VAL A 138 1.69 12.51 -1.93
N TRP A 139 1.23 12.84 -3.14
CA TRP A 139 -0.19 12.81 -3.49
C TRP A 139 -0.45 11.80 -4.60
N ILE A 140 -1.31 10.83 -4.35
CA ILE A 140 -1.71 9.80 -5.30
C ILE A 140 -3.14 10.06 -5.78
N GLY A 141 -3.29 10.33 -7.07
CA GLY A 141 -4.57 10.59 -7.70
C GLY A 141 -5.48 9.36 -7.74
N ILE A 142 -6.79 9.62 -7.79
CA ILE A 142 -7.85 8.61 -7.81
C ILE A 142 -7.57 7.49 -8.85
N GLY A 143 -7.76 6.24 -8.47
CA GLY A 143 -7.65 5.10 -9.37
C GLY A 143 -6.24 4.73 -9.83
N ALA A 144 -5.19 5.39 -9.32
CA ALA A 144 -3.82 5.03 -9.67
C ALA A 144 -3.44 3.66 -9.08
N THR A 145 -2.59 2.93 -9.80
CA THR A 145 -2.07 1.61 -9.39
C THR A 145 -0.56 1.67 -9.28
N ILE A 146 -0.04 1.34 -8.10
CA ILE A 146 1.38 1.27 -7.80
C ILE A 146 1.80 -0.19 -7.77
N LEU A 147 2.73 -0.58 -8.64
CA LEU A 147 3.17 -1.97 -8.79
C LEU A 147 4.22 -2.38 -7.73
N PRO A 148 4.56 -3.68 -7.64
CA PRO A 148 5.49 -4.18 -6.63
C PRO A 148 6.88 -3.53 -6.73
N GLY A 149 7.50 -3.26 -5.58
CA GLY A 149 8.89 -2.76 -5.52
C GLY A 149 9.07 -1.28 -5.80
N ILE A 150 7.98 -0.52 -5.94
CA ILE A 150 8.05 0.89 -6.33
C ILE A 150 8.29 1.80 -5.12
N LYS A 151 9.30 2.66 -5.25
CA LYS A 151 9.51 3.84 -4.42
C LYS A 151 8.92 5.09 -5.07
N ILE A 152 8.12 5.85 -4.32
CA ILE A 152 7.61 7.17 -4.70
C ILE A 152 8.28 8.22 -3.82
N GLY A 153 9.07 9.08 -4.45
CA GLY A 153 9.88 10.08 -3.77
C GLY A 153 9.08 11.25 -3.19
N TYR A 154 9.69 11.92 -2.21
CA TYR A 154 9.12 13.03 -1.45
C TYR A 154 8.37 14.05 -2.33
N GLY A 155 7.15 14.40 -1.94
CA GLY A 155 6.36 15.45 -2.59
C GLY A 155 5.95 15.15 -4.03
N ALA A 156 6.17 13.94 -4.53
CA ALA A 156 5.75 13.57 -5.88
C ALA A 156 4.22 13.49 -6.00
N VAL A 157 3.72 13.70 -7.22
CA VAL A 157 2.30 13.59 -7.56
C VAL A 157 2.11 12.50 -8.59
N ILE A 158 1.21 11.56 -8.30
CA ILE A 158 0.75 10.53 -9.24
C ILE A 158 -0.58 10.98 -9.81
N GLY A 159 -0.66 11.15 -11.13
CA GLY A 159 -1.91 11.50 -11.80
C GLY A 159 -2.98 10.41 -11.65
N ALA A 160 -4.25 10.80 -11.73
CA ALA A 160 -5.37 9.87 -11.67
C ALA A 160 -5.26 8.76 -12.73
N GLY A 161 -5.65 7.54 -12.37
CA GLY A 161 -5.66 6.37 -13.26
C GLY A 161 -4.29 5.89 -13.75
N SER A 162 -3.19 6.40 -13.18
CA SER A 162 -1.84 6.05 -13.63
C SER A 162 -1.43 4.64 -13.21
N VAL A 163 -0.63 3.97 -14.03
CA VAL A 163 -0.01 2.67 -13.67
C VAL A 163 1.49 2.87 -13.50
N VAL A 164 1.94 2.92 -12.24
CA VAL A 164 3.32 3.21 -11.88
C VAL A 164 4.14 1.93 -11.89
N THR A 165 5.04 1.84 -12.88
CA THR A 165 5.86 0.66 -13.20
C THR A 165 7.34 0.85 -12.89
N LYS A 166 7.74 2.06 -12.46
CA LYS A 166 9.12 2.45 -12.15
C LYS A 166 9.11 3.42 -10.97
N GLU A 167 10.25 3.53 -10.28
CA GLU A 167 10.42 4.51 -9.20
C GLU A 167 10.10 5.92 -9.69
N VAL A 168 9.50 6.72 -8.80
CA VAL A 168 9.10 8.10 -9.08
C VAL A 168 10.03 9.03 -8.33
N PRO A 169 10.82 9.88 -9.03
CA PRO A 169 11.73 10.81 -8.35
C PRO A 169 10.97 11.83 -7.49
N PRO A 170 11.59 12.33 -6.40
CA PRO A 170 11.00 13.38 -5.58
C PRO A 170 10.62 14.61 -6.39
N MET A 171 9.58 15.32 -5.95
CA MET A 171 9.15 16.60 -6.54
C MET A 171 8.85 16.51 -8.04
N THR A 172 8.38 15.36 -8.51
CA THR A 172 7.93 15.17 -9.90
C THR A 172 6.43 14.89 -9.96
N ILE A 173 5.83 15.21 -11.10
CA ILE A 173 4.48 14.77 -11.46
C ILE A 173 4.63 13.68 -12.50
N VAL A 174 4.09 12.49 -12.24
CA VAL A 174 3.98 11.41 -13.22
C VAL A 174 2.52 11.13 -13.55
N ALA A 175 2.22 10.77 -14.79
CA ALA A 175 0.92 10.15 -15.10
C ALA A 175 0.97 9.23 -16.32
N GLY A 176 -0.11 8.49 -16.54
CA GLY A 176 -0.33 7.63 -17.69
C GLY A 176 -0.20 6.13 -17.38
N ASN A 177 -0.41 5.31 -18.41
CA ASN A 177 -0.24 3.86 -18.35
C ASN A 177 0.65 3.40 -19.53
N PRO A 178 1.91 3.03 -19.28
CA PRO A 178 2.63 3.16 -18.01
C PRO A 178 2.95 4.63 -17.67
N ALA A 179 3.04 4.95 -16.37
CA ALA A 179 3.27 6.31 -15.89
C ALA A 179 4.63 6.87 -16.36
N ARG A 180 4.66 8.14 -16.74
CA ARG A 180 5.86 8.88 -17.17
C ARG A 180 5.92 10.24 -16.50
N ILE A 181 7.12 10.75 -16.28
CA ILE A 181 7.34 12.12 -15.77
C ILE A 181 6.74 13.09 -16.77
N ILE A 182 5.84 13.94 -16.28
CA ILE A 182 5.23 15.04 -17.03
C ILE A 182 6.03 16.32 -16.80
N LYS A 183 6.35 16.63 -15.53
CA LYS A 183 7.15 17.80 -15.16
C LYS A 183 7.68 17.71 -13.74
N ASN A 184 8.65 18.57 -13.43
CA ASN A 184 9.11 18.84 -12.08
C ASN A 184 8.20 19.87 -11.39
N ILE A 185 8.02 19.72 -10.08
CA ILE A 185 7.27 20.63 -9.21
C ILE A 185 8.22 21.75 -8.77
N LYS A 186 7.82 23.00 -9.00
CA LYS A 186 8.52 24.18 -8.47
C LYS A 186 7.78 24.64 -7.21
N THR A 187 8.50 24.81 -6.11
CA THR A 187 7.93 25.39 -4.88
C THR A 187 8.00 26.92 -4.97
N THR A 188 7.00 27.59 -4.41
CA THR A 188 6.92 29.06 -4.36
C THR A 188 7.93 29.70 -3.41
N LYS A 189 8.68 28.91 -2.62
CA LYS A 189 9.71 29.41 -1.71
C LYS A 189 11.00 29.89 -2.39
N ASN A 190 11.17 29.66 -3.69
CA ASN A 190 12.34 30.09 -4.46
C ASN A 190 12.02 31.18 -5.49
N LYS A 191 11.04 32.05 -5.22
CA LYS A 191 10.70 33.15 -6.14
C LYS A 191 11.42 34.47 -5.89
N ASP A 192 12.24 34.59 -4.84
CA ASP A 192 13.00 35.82 -4.57
C ASP A 192 14.39 35.51 -3.99
N ILE A 193 15.38 35.34 -4.88
CA ILE A 193 16.77 35.83 -4.72
C ILE A 193 17.24 36.29 -6.11
#